data_AF-H6L668-F1
#
_entry.id   AF-H6L668-F1
#
_cell.length_a   1.000
_cell.length_b   1.000
_cell.length_c   1.000
_cell.angle_alpha   90.00
_cell.angle_beta   90.00
_cell.angle_gamma   90.00
#
_symmetry.space_group_name_H-M   'P 1'
#
loop_
_entity.id
_entity.type
_entity.pdbx_description
1 polymer ?
#
loop_
_entity_poly.entity_id
_entity_poly.type
_entity_poly.pdbx_seq_one_letter_code
_entity_poly.pdbx_strand_id
1 'polypeptide(L)'
;MLFAICEMAIVKWAMLFAICEMAIVKQGTLFAICEMAIVKRAMLFAICEMAIVKRGMLFVICEMAIVKRGMLFAICEMAIVKWGMLFVICEMAIVKWGMPFAICETAIVKWGMLFAIWPIVA
;
A
#
# COMPACT_ATOMS: atom_id res chain seq x y z
N MET A 1 8.67 -20.37 8.13
CA MET A 1 7.86 -19.98 9.30
C MET A 1 6.49 -19.59 8.80
N LEU A 2 5.44 -20.17 9.38
CA LEU A 2 4.07 -19.87 8.98
C LEU A 2 3.61 -18.55 9.63
N PHE A 3 4.01 -18.33 10.88
CA PHE A 3 3.52 -17.24 11.73
C PHE A 3 4.67 -16.68 12.58
N ALA A 4 4.69 -15.38 12.84
CA ALA A 4 5.58 -14.75 13.82
C ALA A 4 4.87 -13.61 14.55
N ILE A 5 5.08 -13.55 15.87
CA ILE A 5 4.77 -12.39 16.72
C ILE A 5 6.09 -11.89 17.29
N CYS A 6 6.41 -10.62 17.06
CA CYS A 6 7.72 -10.08 17.40
C CYS A 6 7.73 -8.56 17.44
N GLU A 7 8.80 -7.95 17.92
CA GLU A 7 9.02 -6.51 17.73
C GLU A 7 9.46 -6.23 16.28
N MET A 8 10.42 -7.03 15.78
CA MET A 8 11.04 -6.86 14.47
C MET A 8 11.05 -8.15 13.65
N ALA A 9 10.41 -8.16 12.48
CA ALA A 9 10.43 -9.28 11.53
C ALA A 9 11.27 -8.94 10.30
N ILE A 10 12.26 -9.79 9.99
CA ILE A 10 13.00 -9.73 8.71
C ILE A 10 12.72 -10.99 7.89
N VAL A 11 11.88 -10.84 6.87
CA VAL A 11 11.45 -11.94 6.00
C VAL A 11 12.18 -11.88 4.67
N LYS A 12 12.97 -12.91 4.36
CA LYS A 12 13.72 -12.98 3.09
C LYS A 12 12.91 -13.56 1.93
N TRP A 13 11.99 -14.50 2.17
CA TRP A 13 11.41 -15.37 1.12
C TRP A 13 9.90 -15.52 1.16
N ALA A 14 9.37 -16.12 2.23
CA ALA A 14 7.97 -16.43 2.37
C ALA A 14 7.62 -16.48 3.86
N MET A 15 6.56 -15.77 4.22
CA MET A 15 5.92 -15.86 5.51
C MET A 15 4.41 -15.74 5.30
N LEU A 16 3.62 -16.59 5.95
CA LEU A 16 2.17 -16.49 5.77
C LEU A 16 1.64 -15.28 6.53
N PHE A 17 2.07 -15.11 7.77
CA PHE A 17 1.46 -14.13 8.67
C PHE A 17 2.46 -13.52 9.65
N ALA A 18 2.50 -12.18 9.74
CA ALA A 18 3.30 -11.41 10.69
C ALA A 18 2.42 -10.53 11.59
N ILE A 19 2.65 -10.53 12.90
CA ILE A 19 2.23 -9.43 13.79
C ILE A 19 3.49 -8.90 14.46
N CYS A 20 4.01 -7.77 13.98
CA CYS A 20 5.17 -7.16 14.62
C CYS A 20 5.10 -5.63 14.55
N GLU A 21 5.83 -4.89 15.39
CA GLU A 21 5.89 -3.43 15.24
C GLU A 21 6.47 -3.03 13.88
N MET A 22 7.58 -3.66 13.49
CA MET A 22 8.17 -3.46 12.17
C MET A 22 8.35 -4.77 11.39
N ALA A 23 7.95 -4.74 10.11
CA ALA A 23 8.12 -5.86 9.19
C ALA A 23 8.92 -5.44 7.95
N ILE A 24 10.09 -6.05 7.76
CA ILE A 24 10.92 -5.88 6.56
C ILE A 24 10.82 -7.14 5.70
N VAL A 25 10.17 -7.01 4.55
CA VAL A 25 9.89 -8.12 3.64
C VAL A 25 10.64 -7.93 2.33
N LYS A 26 11.63 -8.80 2.08
CA LYS A 26 12.37 -8.80 0.81
C LYS A 26 11.54 -9.42 -0.30
N GLN A 27 10.86 -10.52 -0.01
CA GLN A 27 10.07 -11.29 -0.96
C GLN A 27 8.95 -12.00 -0.18
N GLY A 28 7.72 -11.87 -0.69
CA GLY A 28 6.56 -12.69 -0.31
C GLY A 28 6.18 -12.69 1.16
N THR A 29 5.20 -11.86 1.53
CA THR A 29 4.39 -12.10 2.73
C THR A 29 2.92 -12.11 2.33
N LEU A 30 2.16 -13.09 2.84
CA LEU A 30 0.72 -13.15 2.58
C LEU A 30 -0.03 -12.09 3.37
N PHE A 31 0.25 -12.00 4.67
CA PHE A 31 -0.44 -11.08 5.57
C PHE A 31 0.53 -10.49 6.60
N ALA A 32 0.44 -9.18 6.85
CA ALA A 32 1.15 -8.52 7.94
C ALA A 32 0.24 -7.51 8.66
N ILE A 33 0.30 -7.54 9.98
CA ILE A 33 -0.18 -6.47 10.86
C ILE A 33 1.05 -5.86 11.52
N CYS A 34 1.29 -4.58 11.32
CA CYS A 34 2.44 -3.90 11.91
C CYS A 34 2.25 -2.40 11.98
N GLU A 35 3.00 -1.68 12.79
CA GLU A 35 3.02 -0.22 12.68
C GLU A 35 3.69 0.19 11.35
N MET A 36 4.84 -0.43 11.03
CA MET A 36 5.59 -0.12 9.82
C MET A 36 5.94 -1.35 8.97
N ALA A 37 5.49 -1.32 7.70
CA ALA A 37 5.80 -2.35 6.70
C ALA A 37 6.76 -1.82 5.61
N ILE A 38 7.89 -2.51 5.39
CA ILE A 38 8.80 -2.23 4.27
C ILE A 38 8.87 -3.44 3.34
N VAL A 39 8.30 -3.31 2.15
CA VAL A 39 8.14 -4.41 1.18
C VAL A 39 8.92 -4.14 -0.10
N LYS A 40 9.83 -5.06 -0.48
CA LYS A 40 10.63 -4.91 -1.71
C LYS A 40 10.00 -5.50 -2.97
N ARG A 41 9.20 -6.58 -2.89
CA ARG A 41 8.74 -7.34 -4.08
C ARG A 41 7.25 -7.64 -4.19
N ALA A 42 6.68 -8.20 -3.13
CA ALA A 42 5.31 -8.67 -3.14
C ALA A 42 4.82 -8.84 -1.70
N MET A 43 3.69 -8.22 -1.41
CA MET A 43 2.87 -8.50 -0.24
C MET A 43 1.40 -8.52 -0.70
N LEU A 44 0.64 -9.49 -0.21
CA LEU A 44 -0.76 -9.63 -0.62
C LEU A 44 -1.63 -8.71 0.23
N PHE A 45 -1.50 -8.76 1.55
CA PHE A 45 -2.27 -7.95 2.49
C PHE A 45 -1.38 -7.34 3.57
N ALA A 46 -1.58 -6.06 3.84
CA ALA A 46 -0.99 -5.35 4.98
C ALA A 46 -2.03 -4.49 5.69
N ILE A 47 -2.00 -4.51 7.01
CA ILE A 47 -2.70 -3.56 7.88
C ILE A 47 -1.61 -2.88 8.71
N CYS A 48 -1.40 -1.59 8.50
CA CYS A 48 -0.33 -0.88 9.18
C CYS A 48 -0.54 0.63 9.26
N GLU A 49 0.17 1.35 10.12
CA GLU A 49 0.15 2.82 10.05
C GLU A 49 0.87 3.30 8.78
N MET A 50 2.06 2.75 8.51
CA MET A 50 2.87 3.13 7.36
C MET A 50 3.32 1.95 6.51
N ALA A 51 3.06 2.02 5.20
CA ALA A 51 3.49 1.03 4.22
C ALA A 51 4.43 1.63 3.16
N ILE A 52 5.63 1.07 3.03
CA ILE A 52 6.59 1.44 1.99
C ILE A 52 6.81 0.25 1.05
N VAL A 53 6.33 0.37 -0.20
CA VAL A 53 6.34 -0.71 -1.18
C VAL A 53 7.15 -0.33 -2.41
N LYS A 54 8.21 -1.08 -2.69
CA LYS A 54 9.00 -0.89 -3.92
C LYS A 54 8.32 -1.52 -5.14
N ARG A 55 7.69 -2.67 -4.96
CA ARG A 55 6.99 -3.39 -6.03
C ARG A 55 5.89 -4.25 -5.43
N GLY A 56 4.71 -4.22 -6.03
CA GLY A 56 3.64 -5.21 -5.83
C GLY A 56 3.05 -5.22 -4.43
N MET A 57 1.93 -4.54 -4.28
CA MET A 57 0.98 -4.71 -3.17
C MET A 57 -0.38 -5.06 -3.77
N LEU A 58 -1.06 -6.11 -3.29
CA LEU A 58 -2.45 -6.31 -3.72
C LEU A 58 -3.39 -5.43 -2.91
N PHE A 59 -3.30 -5.48 -1.59
CA PHE A 59 -4.21 -4.77 -0.70
C PHE A 59 -3.45 -4.19 0.50
N VAL A 60 -3.73 -2.93 0.82
CA VAL A 60 -3.21 -2.27 2.01
C VAL A 60 -4.31 -1.44 2.67
N ILE A 61 -4.38 -1.53 4.00
CA ILE A 61 -5.10 -0.57 4.84
C ILE A 61 -4.05 0.12 5.70
N CYS A 62 -3.91 1.43 5.55
CA CYS A 62 -2.94 2.18 6.33
C CYS A 62 -3.24 3.67 6.44
N GLU A 63 -2.61 4.40 7.34
CA GLU A 63 -2.66 5.87 7.30
C GLU A 63 -1.89 6.38 6.09
N MET A 64 -0.67 5.86 5.88
CA MET A 64 0.22 6.31 4.80
C MET A 64 0.79 5.17 3.94
N ALA A 65 0.50 5.22 2.63
CA ALA A 65 1.05 4.31 1.63
C ALA A 65 2.03 5.01 0.67
N ILE A 66 3.27 4.54 0.61
CA ILE A 66 4.27 4.99 -0.37
C ILE A 66 4.61 3.83 -1.31
N VAL A 67 4.21 3.94 -2.57
CA VAL A 67 4.38 2.88 -3.57
C VAL A 67 5.16 3.33 -4.79
N LYS A 68 6.27 2.63 -5.07
CA LYS A 68 7.06 2.90 -6.28
C LYS A 68 6.46 2.25 -7.52
N ARG A 69 5.90 1.03 -7.42
CA ARG A 69 5.35 0.30 -8.57
C ARG A 69 4.29 -0.72 -8.17
N GLY A 70 3.09 -0.55 -8.68
CA GLY A 70 2.03 -1.56 -8.66
C GLY A 70 1.40 -1.71 -7.29
N MET A 71 0.23 -1.10 -7.14
CA MET A 71 -0.73 -1.35 -6.08
C MET A 71 -2.08 -1.63 -6.71
N LEU A 72 -2.79 -2.69 -6.29
CA LEU A 72 -4.13 -2.93 -6.81
C LEU A 72 -5.17 -2.15 -6.02
N PHE A 73 -5.18 -2.30 -4.69
CA PHE A 73 -6.16 -1.69 -3.80
C PHE A 73 -5.46 -1.05 -2.60
N ALA A 74 -5.86 0.17 -2.27
CA ALA A 74 -5.47 0.84 -1.04
C ALA A 74 -6.65 1.56 -0.41
N ILE A 75 -6.72 1.48 0.92
CA ILE A 75 -7.58 2.31 1.75
C ILE A 75 -6.64 3.03 2.72
N CYS A 76 -6.49 4.34 2.56
CA CYS A 76 -5.55 5.10 3.37
C CYS A 76 -5.85 6.58 3.41
N GLU A 77 -5.44 7.29 4.46
CA GLU A 77 -5.55 8.76 4.47
C GLU A 77 -4.71 9.36 3.34
N MET A 78 -3.45 8.92 3.21
CA MET A 78 -2.52 9.41 2.19
C MET A 78 -1.88 8.31 1.34
N ALA A 79 -2.02 8.43 0.02
CA ALA A 79 -1.38 7.55 -0.97
C ALA A 79 -0.41 8.31 -1.87
N ILE A 80 0.86 7.90 -1.90
CA ILE A 80 1.88 8.42 -2.83
C ILE A 80 2.32 7.30 -3.77
N VAL A 81 1.96 7.38 -5.04
CA VAL A 81 2.26 6.33 -6.03
C VAL A 81 3.02 6.85 -7.24
N LYS A 82 4.16 6.22 -7.54
CA LYS A 82 4.95 6.58 -8.73
C LYS A 82 4.44 5.91 -10.01
N TRP A 83 4.02 4.65 -9.93
CA TRP A 83 3.59 3.86 -11.09
C TRP A 83 2.52 2.84 -10.73
N GLY A 84 1.33 3.00 -11.30
CA GLY A 84 0.26 2.02 -11.29
C GLY A 84 -0.36 1.84 -9.91
N MET A 85 -1.48 2.48 -9.69
CA MET A 85 -2.44 2.16 -8.64
C MET A 85 -3.77 1.87 -9.33
N LEU A 86 -4.41 0.72 -9.15
CA LEU A 86 -5.69 0.44 -9.83
C LEU A 86 -6.87 1.12 -9.15
N PHE A 87 -6.95 0.99 -7.83
CA PHE A 87 -8.04 1.51 -7.03
C PHE A 87 -7.50 2.05 -5.71
N VAL A 88 -8.00 3.22 -5.30
CA VAL A 88 -7.72 3.78 -3.99
C VAL A 88 -8.96 4.46 -3.42
N ILE A 89 -9.10 4.37 -2.11
CA ILE A 89 -9.99 5.20 -1.30
C ILE A 89 -9.10 5.97 -0.34
N CYS A 90 -9.14 7.31 -0.40
CA CYS A 90 -8.26 8.14 0.41
C CYS A 90 -8.75 9.55 0.68
N GLU A 91 -8.12 10.26 1.61
CA GLU A 91 -8.27 11.72 1.68
C GLU A 91 -7.42 12.37 0.59
N MET A 92 -6.14 11.99 0.50
CA MET A 92 -5.17 12.57 -0.42
C MET A 92 -4.44 11.51 -1.24
N ALA A 93 -4.50 11.62 -2.58
CA ALA A 93 -3.69 10.80 -3.49
C ALA A 93 -2.74 11.65 -4.34
N ILE A 94 -1.48 11.24 -4.42
CA ILE A 94 -0.48 11.81 -5.33
C ILE A 94 0.02 10.69 -6.24
N VAL A 95 -0.36 10.71 -7.52
CA VAL A 95 -0.01 9.67 -8.48
C VAL A 95 0.71 10.23 -9.71
N LYS A 96 1.90 9.71 -10.00
CA LYS A 96 2.65 10.14 -11.19
C LYS A 96 2.17 9.46 -12.48
N TRP A 97 1.82 8.18 -12.43
CA TRP A 97 1.43 7.39 -13.60
C TRP A 97 0.42 6.31 -13.25
N GLY A 98 -0.73 6.30 -13.91
CA GLY A 98 -1.70 5.21 -13.91
C GLY A 98 -2.49 5.12 -12.61
N MET A 99 -3.71 5.67 -12.65
CA MET A 99 -4.70 5.65 -11.58
C MET A 99 -6.11 5.54 -12.19
N PRO A 100 -6.53 4.34 -12.64
CA PRO A 100 -7.79 4.20 -13.35
C PRO A 100 -9.00 4.48 -12.46
N PHE A 101 -8.94 4.17 -11.16
CA PHE A 101 -10.04 4.44 -10.23
C PHE A 101 -9.54 5.09 -8.93
N ALA A 102 -10.18 6.19 -8.55
CA ALA A 102 -9.90 6.92 -7.31
C ALA A 102 -11.20 7.42 -6.68
N ILE A 103 -11.35 7.20 -5.38
CA ILE A 103 -12.36 7.85 -4.54
C ILE A 103 -11.57 8.61 -3.48
N CYS A 104 -11.25 9.88 -3.74
CA CYS A 104 -10.54 10.69 -2.76
C CYS A 104 -11.07 12.10 -2.67
N GLU A 105 -10.90 12.73 -1.50
CA GLU A 105 -11.20 14.15 -1.31
C GLU A 105 -10.27 15.03 -2.15
N THR A 106 -9.02 14.61 -2.32
CA THR A 106 -8.11 15.21 -3.29
C THR A 106 -7.27 14.16 -4.02
N ALA A 107 -7.07 14.38 -5.32
CA ALA A 107 -6.17 13.56 -6.13
C ALA A 107 -5.36 14.43 -7.10
N ILE A 108 -4.04 14.33 -7.00
CA ILE A 108 -3.08 14.95 -7.91
C ILE A 108 -2.52 13.84 -8.81
N VAL A 109 -3.02 13.76 -10.05
CA VAL A 109 -2.58 12.74 -11.01
C VAL A 109 -1.90 13.39 -12.21
N LYS A 110 -0.65 13.00 -12.49
CA LYS A 110 0.06 13.55 -13.66
C LYS A 110 -0.37 12.90 -14.97
N TRP A 111 -0.59 11.58 -14.98
CA TRP A 111 -0.96 10.82 -16.18
C TRP A 111 -1.78 9.58 -15.86
N GLY A 112 -2.76 9.26 -16.73
CA GLY A 112 -3.45 7.97 -16.71
C GLY A 112 -4.56 7.84 -15.66
N MET A 113 -5.29 8.93 -15.39
CA MET A 113 -6.53 8.89 -14.63
C MET A 113 -7.69 8.57 -15.57
N LEU A 114 -8.51 7.56 -15.26
CA LEU A 114 -9.69 7.21 -16.07
C LEU A 114 -10.98 7.66 -15.39
N PHE A 115 -11.11 7.38 -14.08
CA PHE A 115 -12.30 7.68 -13.29
C PHE A 115 -11.91 8.21 -11.91
N ALA A 116 -12.50 9.36 -11.56
CA ALA A 116 -12.37 9.99 -10.25
C ALA A 116 -13.78 10.26 -9.70
N ILE A 117 -14.07 9.79 -8.48
CA ILE A 117 -15.28 10.17 -7.76
C ILE A 117 -14.85 11.14 -6.67
N TRP A 118 -15.13 12.41 -6.87
CA TRP A 118 -14.91 13.47 -5.89
C TRP A 118 -16.21 13.63 -5.08
N PRO A 119 -16.18 13.61 -3.73
CA PRO A 119 -17.32 14.12 -3.00
C PRO A 119 -17.44 15.61 -3.32
N ILE A 120 -18.58 16.04 -3.89
CA ILE A 120 -18.86 17.45 -4.15
C ILE A 120 -18.66 18.22 -2.84
N VAL A 121 -17.59 19.00 -2.76
CA VAL A 121 -17.45 20.07 -1.78
C VAL A 121 -17.33 21.34 -2.60
N ALA A 122 -18.39 22.15 -2.54
CA ALA A 122 -18.46 23.50 -3.07
C ALA A 122 -17.49 24.44 -2.33
#